data_AF-A0A382MZ26-F1
#
_entry.id   AF-A0A382MZ26-F1
#
_cell.length_a   1.000
_cell.length_b   1.000
_cell.length_c   1.000
_cell.angle_alpha   90.00
_cell.angle_beta   90.00
_cell.angle_gamma   90.00
#
_symmetry.space_group_name_H-M   'P 1'
#
loop_
_entity.id
_entity.type
_entity.pdbx_description
1 polymer ?
#
loop_
_entity_poly.entity_id
_entity_poly.type
_entity_poly.pdbx_seq_one_letter_code
_entity_poly.pdbx_strand_id
1 'polypeptide(L)'
;AAVTPLKAIQDANRIGGRNGIGIGIHAVENRFVGIKSRGVYESPGMSVLGACYEFLLQLILDRRARRVFNHTSDVIAEQIYQGYWFDPATRALRASIRTFNKLADGEIEVALYKGNVAFHKAENVPHSLYSEDNASMEGIGEFDHMDSEGFLGVLGVSARALQAADQMGDE
;
A
#
# COMPACT_ATOMS: atom_id res chain seq x y z
N ALA A 1 21.21 -12.33 9.24
CA ALA A 1 21.15 -12.18 10.70
C ALA A 1 20.22 -11.01 11.03
N ALA A 2 19.46 -11.10 12.11
CA ALA A 2 18.58 -10.01 12.54
C ALA A 2 19.38 -8.72 12.79
N VAL A 3 18.79 -7.58 12.45
CA VAL A 3 19.39 -6.25 12.61
C VAL A 3 18.46 -5.34 13.42
N THR A 4 19.02 -4.35 14.10
CA THR A 4 18.22 -3.31 14.76
C THR A 4 17.57 -2.39 13.72
N PRO A 5 16.47 -1.68 14.04
CA PRO A 5 15.85 -0.73 13.11
C PRO A 5 16.81 0.33 12.57
N LEU A 6 17.70 0.85 13.42
CA LEU A 6 18.73 1.81 12.99
C LEU A 6 19.67 1.19 11.95
N LYS A 7 20.15 -0.04 12.21
CA LYS A 7 21.05 -0.74 11.30
C LYS A 7 20.35 -1.10 9.98
N ALA A 8 19.08 -1.50 10.03
CA ALA A 8 18.26 -1.74 8.84
C ALA A 8 18.18 -0.50 7.95
N ILE A 9 17.88 0.67 8.53
CA ILE A 9 17.82 1.95 7.79
C ILE A 9 19.18 2.31 7.21
N GLN A 10 20.27 2.15 7.97
CA GLN A 10 21.64 2.43 7.50
C GLN A 10 22.03 1.53 6.32
N ASP A 11 21.75 0.24 6.41
CA ASP A 11 22.04 -0.71 5.35
C ASP A 11 21.16 -0.45 4.11
N ALA A 12 19.88 -0.17 4.30
CA ALA A 12 18.97 0.21 3.22
C ALA A 12 19.39 1.53 2.55
N ASN A 13 19.86 2.52 3.31
CA ASN A 13 20.43 3.76 2.77
C ASN A 13 21.64 3.49 1.89
N ARG A 14 22.57 2.64 2.34
CA ARG A 14 23.77 2.28 1.57
C ARG A 14 23.41 1.52 0.28
N ILE A 15 22.50 0.55 0.37
CA ILE A 15 22.12 -0.32 -0.75
C ILE A 15 21.20 0.42 -1.75
N GLY A 16 20.27 1.23 -1.29
CA GLY A 16 19.42 2.09 -2.13
C GLY A 16 20.22 3.24 -2.75
N GLY A 17 21.08 3.89 -1.97
CA GLY A 17 21.88 5.03 -2.41
C GLY A 17 22.83 4.68 -3.56
N ARG A 18 23.52 3.52 -3.51
CA ARG A 18 24.40 3.09 -4.63
C ARG A 18 23.65 2.87 -5.95
N ASN A 19 22.33 2.72 -5.89
CA ASN A 19 21.46 2.49 -7.04
C ASN A 19 20.65 3.74 -7.44
N GLY A 20 20.88 4.90 -6.80
CA GLY A 20 20.17 6.14 -7.08
C GLY A 20 18.70 6.14 -6.65
N ILE A 21 18.31 5.28 -5.70
CA ILE A 21 16.92 5.21 -5.24
C ILE A 21 16.57 6.44 -4.39
N GLY A 22 15.36 6.98 -4.59
CA GLY A 22 14.77 7.96 -3.68
C GLY A 22 15.32 9.39 -3.83
N ILE A 23 15.93 9.71 -4.96
CA ILE A 23 16.44 11.06 -5.27
C ILE A 23 15.36 11.85 -6.01
N GLY A 24 15.01 13.04 -5.50
CA GLY A 24 14.22 14.02 -6.25
C GLY A 24 12.79 13.60 -6.57
N ILE A 25 12.19 12.71 -5.76
CA ILE A 25 10.82 12.20 -5.94
C ILE A 25 9.78 13.33 -5.87
N HIS A 26 10.10 14.40 -5.14
CA HIS A 26 9.28 15.61 -5.03
C HIS A 26 10.15 16.80 -5.41
N ALA A 27 9.70 17.58 -6.40
CA ALA A 27 10.37 18.79 -6.84
C ALA A 27 9.76 20.03 -6.20
N VAL A 28 8.44 20.10 -6.10
CA VAL A 28 7.69 21.23 -5.54
C VAL A 28 6.58 20.69 -4.62
N GLU A 29 6.51 21.24 -3.42
CA GLU A 29 5.52 20.87 -2.40
C GLU A 29 4.64 22.07 -2.01
N ASN A 30 3.44 21.78 -1.49
CA ASN A 30 2.56 22.78 -0.90
C ASN A 30 2.85 22.89 0.59
N ARG A 31 3.39 24.02 1.03
CA ARG A 31 3.57 24.28 2.47
C ARG A 31 2.22 24.52 3.12
N PHE A 32 2.12 24.09 4.37
CA PHE A 32 0.92 24.29 5.18
C PHE A 32 0.54 25.77 5.31
N VAL A 33 1.53 26.67 5.31
CA VAL A 33 1.33 28.13 5.36
C VAL A 33 0.85 28.75 4.03
N GLY A 34 0.44 27.93 3.05
CA GLY A 34 -0.22 28.38 1.82
C GLY A 34 0.69 28.76 0.65
N ILE A 35 2.00 28.51 0.75
CA ILE A 35 2.97 28.80 -0.32
C ILE A 35 3.56 27.52 -0.91
N LYS A 36 4.07 27.59 -2.14
CA LYS A 36 4.85 26.50 -2.73
C LYS A 36 6.33 26.62 -2.36
N SER A 37 7.00 25.48 -2.22
CA SER A 37 8.45 25.40 -2.02
C SER A 37 9.05 24.40 -2.97
N ARG A 38 10.25 24.68 -3.48
CA ARG A 38 11.06 23.72 -4.23
C ARG A 38 12.12 23.14 -3.30
N GLY A 39 12.26 21.82 -3.31
CA GLY A 39 13.27 21.10 -2.52
C GLY A 39 13.74 19.87 -3.28
N VAL A 40 14.95 19.39 -2.97
CA VAL A 40 15.44 18.09 -3.43
C VAL A 40 15.76 17.29 -2.18
N TYR A 41 15.21 16.09 -2.12
CA TYR A 41 15.41 15.16 -1.01
C TYR A 41 16.04 13.88 -1.52
N GLU A 42 16.80 13.23 -0.64
CA GLU A 42 17.36 11.90 -0.85
C GLU A 42 16.91 11.02 0.31
N SER A 43 16.11 9.99 0.01
CA SER A 43 15.55 9.09 1.04
C SER A 43 15.69 7.61 0.68
N PRO A 44 16.89 7.13 0.24
CA PRO A 44 17.06 5.80 -0.35
C PRO A 44 16.55 4.66 0.53
N GLY A 45 16.91 4.64 1.83
CA GLY A 45 16.51 3.56 2.73
C GLY A 45 15.01 3.56 2.99
N MET A 46 14.40 4.73 3.17
CA MET A 46 12.95 4.83 3.35
C MET A 46 12.18 4.44 2.08
N SER A 47 12.67 4.83 0.90
CA SER A 47 12.06 4.43 -0.37
C SER A 47 12.12 2.91 -0.59
N VAL A 48 13.27 2.27 -0.32
CA VAL A 48 13.40 0.81 -0.45
C VAL A 48 12.51 0.09 0.57
N LEU A 49 12.60 0.45 1.86
CA LEU A 49 11.80 -0.19 2.91
C LEU A 49 10.30 0.05 2.71
N GLY A 50 9.91 1.25 2.28
CA GLY A 50 8.53 1.58 1.97
C GLY A 50 7.97 0.76 0.80
N ALA A 51 8.75 0.55 -0.25
CA ALA A 51 8.37 -0.32 -1.36
C ALA A 51 8.22 -1.79 -0.92
N CYS A 52 9.17 -2.31 -0.13
CA CYS A 52 9.04 -3.66 0.43
C CYS A 52 7.81 -3.80 1.32
N TYR A 53 7.55 -2.82 2.17
CA TYR A 53 6.36 -2.79 3.03
C TYR A 53 5.08 -2.77 2.20
N GLU A 54 5.04 -1.98 1.12
CA GLU A 54 3.91 -1.93 0.20
C GLU A 54 3.65 -3.29 -0.48
N PHE A 55 4.69 -3.99 -0.95
CA PHE A 55 4.54 -5.35 -1.49
C PHE A 55 4.01 -6.33 -0.44
N LEU A 56 4.49 -6.24 0.81
CA LEU A 56 3.97 -7.06 1.90
C LEU A 56 2.48 -6.77 2.16
N LEU A 57 2.07 -5.50 2.18
CA LEU A 57 0.68 -5.11 2.38
C LEU A 57 -0.26 -5.66 1.30
N GLN A 58 0.21 -5.83 0.06
CA GLN A 58 -0.58 -6.44 -1.02
C GLN A 58 -0.89 -7.92 -0.75
N LEU A 59 -0.01 -8.61 -0.01
CA LEU A 59 -0.19 -10.02 0.33
C LEU A 59 -1.10 -10.19 1.56
N ILE A 60 -1.05 -9.29 2.53
CA ILE A 60 -1.67 -9.51 3.85
C ILE A 60 -2.97 -8.74 4.09
N LEU A 61 -3.27 -7.70 3.31
CA LEU A 61 -4.49 -6.89 3.51
C LEU A 61 -5.56 -7.21 2.46
N ASP A 62 -6.76 -7.52 2.93
CA ASP A 62 -7.92 -7.63 2.06
C ASP A 62 -8.35 -6.25 1.52
N ARG A 63 -9.23 -6.24 0.52
CA ARG A 63 -9.69 -5.03 -0.17
C ARG A 63 -10.24 -3.96 0.78
N ARG A 64 -10.98 -4.33 1.83
CA ARG A 64 -11.58 -3.39 2.78
C ARG A 64 -10.53 -2.85 3.75
N ALA A 65 -9.70 -3.74 4.31
CA ALA A 65 -8.59 -3.32 5.17
C ALA A 65 -7.63 -2.37 4.43
N ARG A 66 -7.29 -2.69 3.17
CA ARG A 66 -6.43 -1.86 2.33
C ARG A 66 -6.98 -0.45 2.12
N ARG A 67 -8.29 -0.31 1.88
CA ARG A 67 -8.95 1.00 1.74
C ARG A 67 -8.83 1.83 3.01
N VAL A 68 -9.08 1.23 4.17
CA VAL A 68 -8.99 1.90 5.47
C VAL A 68 -7.54 2.28 5.78
N PHE A 69 -6.60 1.37 5.53
CA PHE A 69 -5.17 1.60 5.72
C PHE A 69 -4.68 2.80 4.91
N ASN A 70 -4.98 2.83 3.61
CA ASN A 70 -4.54 3.91 2.72
C ASN A 70 -5.09 5.26 3.17
N HIS A 71 -6.40 5.35 3.41
CA HIS A 71 -7.03 6.59 3.88
C HIS A 71 -6.41 7.07 5.21
N THR A 72 -6.22 6.16 6.16
CA THR A 72 -5.64 6.47 7.47
C THR A 72 -4.18 6.92 7.35
N SER A 73 -3.41 6.24 6.49
CA SER A 73 -2.00 6.56 6.21
C SER A 73 -1.86 7.96 5.62
N ASP A 74 -2.71 8.33 4.65
CA ASP A 74 -2.69 9.63 4.00
C ASP A 74 -2.97 10.76 5.01
N VAL A 75 -4.00 10.60 5.85
CA VAL A 75 -4.36 11.60 6.88
C VAL A 75 -3.25 11.75 7.92
N ILE A 76 -2.61 10.65 8.33
CA ILE A 76 -1.47 10.72 9.26
C ILE A 76 -0.28 11.43 8.61
N ALA A 77 0.03 11.14 7.34
CA ALA A 77 1.13 11.79 6.63
C ALA A 77 0.91 13.31 6.53
N GLU A 78 -0.32 13.72 6.22
CA GLU A 78 -0.73 15.13 6.22
C GLU A 78 -0.56 15.76 7.61
N GLN A 79 -1.09 15.15 8.67
CA GLN A 79 -0.99 15.69 10.04
C GLN A 79 0.47 15.79 10.53
N ILE A 80 1.32 14.83 10.15
CA ILE A 80 2.76 14.89 10.45
C ILE A 80 3.39 16.09 9.74
N TYR A 81 3.10 16.28 8.44
CA TYR A 81 3.61 17.41 7.67
C TYR A 81 3.18 18.76 8.28
N GLN A 82 1.96 18.83 8.81
CA GLN A 82 1.40 20.02 9.47
C GLN A 82 1.91 20.23 10.91
N GLY A 83 2.67 19.28 11.48
CA GLY A 83 3.21 19.37 12.84
C GLY A 83 2.29 18.86 13.95
N TYR A 84 1.16 18.23 13.61
CA TYR A 84 0.14 17.76 14.55
C TYR A 84 0.42 16.36 15.11
N TRP A 85 1.68 15.98 15.33
CA TRP A 85 2.04 14.62 15.78
C TRP A 85 1.40 14.19 17.11
N PHE A 86 1.24 15.15 18.03
CA PHE A 86 0.74 14.89 19.39
C PHE A 86 -0.78 15.05 19.52
N ASP A 87 -1.46 15.51 18.48
CA ASP A 87 -2.90 15.77 18.51
C ASP A 87 -3.70 14.48 18.77
N PRO A 88 -4.85 14.57 19.46
CA PRO A 88 -5.70 13.42 19.74
C PRO A 88 -6.08 12.64 18.47
N ALA A 89 -6.37 13.34 17.38
CA ALA A 89 -6.71 12.75 16.09
C ALA A 89 -5.55 11.89 15.53
N THR A 90 -4.35 12.47 15.44
CA THR A 90 -3.14 11.76 14.94
C THR A 90 -2.80 10.56 15.80
N ARG A 91 -2.94 10.68 17.13
CA ARG A 91 -2.73 9.57 18.05
C ARG A 91 -3.73 8.44 17.85
N ALA A 92 -5.01 8.77 17.64
CA ALA A 92 -6.06 7.79 17.38
C ALA A 92 -5.83 7.03 16.06
N LEU A 93 -5.51 7.75 14.98
CA LEU A 93 -5.23 7.15 13.68
C LEU A 93 -3.96 6.28 13.72
N ARG A 94 -2.90 6.72 14.40
CA ARG A 94 -1.69 5.90 14.59
C ARG A 94 -1.98 4.64 15.41
N ALA A 95 -2.92 4.69 16.35
CA ALA A 95 -3.34 3.52 17.10
C ALA A 95 -4.13 2.53 16.23
N SER A 96 -5.00 3.01 15.32
CA SER A 96 -5.75 2.13 14.41
C SER A 96 -4.83 1.39 13.44
N ILE A 97 -3.77 2.04 12.93
CA ILE A 97 -2.78 1.39 12.05
C ILE A 97 -2.10 0.20 12.72
N ARG A 98 -1.91 0.22 14.04
CA ARG A 98 -1.27 -0.91 14.76
C ARG A 98 -2.02 -2.22 14.58
N THR A 99 -3.33 -2.19 14.33
CA THR A 99 -4.12 -3.40 14.06
C THR A 99 -3.64 -4.09 12.79
N PHE A 100 -3.37 -3.34 11.72
CA PHE A 100 -2.86 -3.88 10.46
C PHE A 100 -1.39 -4.30 10.58
N ASN A 101 -0.56 -3.50 11.26
CA ASN A 101 0.87 -3.79 11.41
C ASN A 101 1.17 -5.07 12.19
N LYS A 102 0.23 -5.60 12.98
CA LYS A 102 0.37 -6.91 13.63
C LYS A 102 0.45 -8.07 12.64
N LEU A 103 -0.07 -7.88 11.43
CA LEU A 103 -0.04 -8.86 10.35
C LEU A 103 1.21 -8.74 9.47
N ALA A 104 1.97 -7.65 9.62
CA ALA A 104 3.10 -7.32 8.75
C ALA A 104 4.37 -8.09 9.17
N ASP A 105 4.36 -9.38 8.84
CA ASP A 105 5.50 -10.28 9.01
C ASP A 105 5.78 -11.03 7.70
N GLY A 106 7.06 -11.17 7.36
CA GLY A 106 7.51 -11.85 6.15
C GLY A 106 8.75 -11.25 5.49
N GLU A 107 9.23 -11.92 4.45
CA GLU A 107 10.46 -11.57 3.73
C GLU A 107 10.12 -11.12 2.31
N ILE A 108 10.56 -9.91 1.94
CA ILE A 108 10.38 -9.36 0.60
C ILE A 108 11.75 -9.11 -0.02
N GLU A 109 12.01 -9.76 -1.15
CA GLU A 109 13.19 -9.55 -1.96
C GLU A 109 12.87 -8.61 -3.12
N VAL A 110 13.75 -7.62 -3.33
CA VAL A 110 13.62 -6.62 -4.40
C VAL A 110 14.92 -6.48 -5.17
N ALA A 111 14.80 -6.26 -6.48
CA ALA A 111 15.90 -5.83 -7.33
C ALA A 111 15.94 -4.31 -7.39
N LEU A 112 17.13 -3.74 -7.18
CA LEU A 112 17.35 -2.29 -7.25
C LEU A 112 18.20 -1.95 -8.48
N TYR A 113 17.69 -1.07 -9.34
CA TYR A 113 18.41 -0.68 -10.55
C TYR A 113 18.06 0.73 -11.02
N LYS A 114 19.08 1.59 -11.11
CA LYS A 114 18.99 2.95 -11.69
C LYS A 114 17.75 3.74 -11.25
N GLY A 115 17.54 3.88 -9.95
CA GLY A 115 16.41 4.61 -9.37
C GLY A 115 15.14 3.79 -9.16
N ASN A 116 15.08 2.54 -9.64
CA ASN A 116 13.89 1.69 -9.57
C ASN A 116 14.02 0.60 -8.50
N VAL A 117 12.88 0.29 -7.87
CA VAL A 117 12.69 -0.86 -6.99
C VAL A 117 11.71 -1.82 -7.67
N ALA A 118 12.15 -3.02 -8.00
CA ALA A 118 11.31 -4.05 -8.62
C ALA A 118 11.13 -5.21 -7.65
N PHE A 119 9.90 -5.71 -7.52
CA PHE A 119 9.61 -6.93 -6.77
C PHE A 119 10.34 -8.12 -7.41
N HIS A 120 10.97 -8.96 -6.60
CA HIS A 120 11.60 -10.20 -7.05
C HIS A 120 10.88 -11.43 -6.51
N LYS A 121 10.74 -11.54 -5.18
CA LYS A 121 10.01 -12.63 -4.53
C LYS A 121 9.54 -12.24 -3.13
N ALA A 122 8.55 -12.98 -2.63
CA ALA A 122 8.10 -12.94 -1.24
C ALA A 122 8.17 -14.35 -0.65
N GLU A 123 8.73 -14.47 0.55
CA GLU A 123 8.88 -15.74 1.26
C GLU A 123 8.48 -15.57 2.73
N ASN A 124 8.14 -16.67 3.40
CA ASN A 124 7.84 -16.68 4.83
C ASN A 124 6.79 -15.65 5.28
N VAL A 125 5.71 -15.45 4.49
CA VAL A 125 4.62 -14.50 4.80
C VAL A 125 3.45 -15.24 5.48
N PRO A 126 3.43 -15.39 6.82
CA PRO A 126 2.46 -16.23 7.52
C PRO A 126 1.00 -15.76 7.40
N HIS A 127 0.80 -14.46 7.11
CA HIS A 127 -0.52 -13.85 6.99
C HIS A 127 -0.90 -13.55 5.54
N SER A 128 -0.28 -14.23 4.56
CA SER A 128 -0.63 -14.09 3.15
C SER A 128 -2.07 -14.55 2.91
N LEU A 129 -2.85 -13.69 2.25
CA LEU A 129 -4.17 -14.00 1.71
C LEU A 129 -4.07 -14.64 0.32
N TYR A 130 -2.91 -14.56 -0.33
CA TYR A 130 -2.66 -15.24 -1.59
C TYR A 130 -2.44 -16.74 -1.35
N SER A 131 -3.17 -17.56 -2.10
CA SER A 131 -3.03 -19.02 -2.16
C SER A 131 -2.96 -19.42 -3.64
N GLU A 132 -1.87 -20.07 -4.02
CA GLU A 132 -1.65 -20.54 -5.41
C GLU A 132 -2.73 -21.54 -5.82
N ASP A 133 -3.08 -22.47 -4.93
CA ASP A 133 -4.11 -23.49 -5.16
C ASP A 133 -5.49 -22.89 -5.46
N ASN A 134 -5.84 -21.79 -4.79
CA ASN A 134 -7.14 -21.11 -4.95
C ASN A 134 -7.15 -20.04 -6.04
N ALA A 135 -5.98 -19.56 -6.49
CA ALA A 135 -5.86 -18.50 -7.49
C ALA A 135 -5.50 -19.02 -8.89
N SER A 136 -5.21 -20.32 -9.03
CA SER A 136 -4.84 -20.91 -10.32
C SER A 136 -5.97 -20.77 -11.33
N MET A 137 -5.63 -20.38 -12.57
CA MET A 137 -6.55 -20.47 -13.71
C MET A 137 -6.56 -21.87 -14.34
N GLU A 138 -5.65 -22.75 -13.93
CA GLU A 138 -5.50 -24.11 -14.44
C GLU A 138 -6.23 -25.14 -13.55
N GLY A 139 -6.47 -24.80 -12.28
CA GLY A 139 -7.24 -25.60 -11.32
C GLY A 139 -8.52 -24.89 -10.86
N ILE A 140 -9.53 -25.65 -10.45
CA ILE A 140 -10.84 -25.10 -10.02
C ILE A 140 -10.77 -24.47 -8.61
N GLY A 141 -9.73 -24.77 -7.82
CA GLY A 141 -9.57 -24.27 -6.45
C GLY A 141 -10.77 -24.60 -5.55
N GLU A 142 -10.92 -23.87 -4.45
CA GLU A 142 -12.09 -23.96 -3.56
C GLU A 142 -13.28 -23.06 -3.97
N PHE A 143 -13.13 -22.25 -5.03
CA PHE A 143 -14.14 -21.29 -5.47
C PHE A 143 -15.17 -21.93 -6.41
N ASP A 144 -16.44 -22.02 -5.99
CA ASP A 144 -17.51 -22.47 -6.87
C ASP A 144 -17.88 -21.38 -7.88
N HIS A 145 -17.56 -21.62 -9.16
CA HIS A 145 -17.86 -20.68 -10.23
C HIS A 145 -19.35 -20.40 -10.41
N MET A 146 -20.23 -21.33 -10.03
CA MET A 146 -21.68 -21.16 -10.14
C MET A 146 -22.21 -20.01 -9.27
N ASP A 147 -21.56 -19.71 -8.13
CA ASP A 147 -21.93 -18.59 -7.26
C ASP A 147 -21.80 -17.23 -7.97
N SER A 148 -20.97 -17.15 -9.01
CA SER A 148 -20.76 -15.93 -9.79
C SER A 148 -22.02 -15.46 -10.50
N GLU A 149 -22.88 -16.39 -10.95
CA GLU A 149 -24.11 -16.06 -11.68
C GLU A 149 -25.08 -15.29 -10.78
N GLY A 150 -25.35 -15.83 -9.59
CA GLY A 150 -26.21 -15.17 -8.60
C GLY A 150 -25.65 -13.83 -8.16
N PHE A 151 -24.34 -13.76 -7.92
CA PHE A 151 -23.66 -12.52 -7.52
C PHE A 151 -23.78 -11.43 -8.60
N LEU A 152 -23.51 -11.76 -9.88
CA LEU A 152 -23.67 -10.83 -11.00
C LEU A 152 -25.13 -10.41 -11.19
N GLY A 153 -26.06 -11.34 -11.01
CA GLY A 153 -27.50 -11.07 -11.03
C GLY A 153 -27.89 -9.97 -10.05
N VAL A 154 -27.41 -10.08 -8.80
CA VAL A 154 -27.64 -9.09 -7.73
C VAL A 154 -26.94 -7.76 -8.02
N LEU A 155 -25.66 -7.78 -8.42
CA LEU A 155 -24.91 -6.56 -8.77
C LEU A 155 -25.57 -5.77 -9.90
N GLY A 156 -26.16 -6.45 -10.88
CA GLY A 156 -26.83 -5.83 -12.01
C GLY A 156 -28.19 -5.18 -11.69
N VAL A 157 -28.77 -5.40 -10.49
CA VAL A 157 -30.10 -4.86 -10.14
C VAL A 157 -30.09 -3.33 -10.16
N SER A 158 -29.07 -2.70 -9.57
CA SER A 158 -28.99 -1.23 -9.51
C SER A 158 -28.82 -0.62 -10.91
N ALA A 159 -27.95 -1.21 -11.74
CA ALA A 159 -27.74 -0.75 -13.11
C ALA A 159 -29.02 -0.83 -13.95
N ARG A 160 -29.77 -1.94 -13.84
CA ARG A 160 -31.07 -2.09 -14.52
C ARG A 160 -32.10 -1.08 -14.04
N ALA A 161 -32.11 -0.77 -12.74
CA ALA A 161 -33.00 0.26 -12.18
C ALA A 161 -32.66 1.66 -12.68
N LEU A 162 -31.36 2.01 -12.77
CA LEU A 162 -30.91 3.29 -13.34
C LEU A 162 -31.34 3.44 -14.80
N GLN A 163 -31.18 2.38 -15.61
CA GLN A 163 -31.65 2.37 -17.00
C GLN A 163 -33.18 2.52 -17.09
N ALA A 164 -33.93 1.76 -16.29
CA ALA A 164 -35.39 1.83 -16.30
C ALA A 164 -35.94 3.20 -15.84
N ALA A 165 -35.19 3.91 -15.01
CA ALA A 165 -35.50 5.26 -14.54
C ALA A 165 -34.95 6.38 -15.44
N ASP A 166 -34.38 6.04 -16.60
CA ASP A 166 -33.79 6.98 -17.56
C ASP A 166 -32.70 7.89 -16.95
N GLN A 167 -31.95 7.35 -15.98
CA GLN A 167 -30.87 8.08 -15.28
C GLN A 167 -29.50 7.89 -15.94
N MET A 168 -29.42 7.09 -17.00
CA MET A 168 -28.16 6.78 -17.69
C MET A 168 -27.81 7.79 -18.79
N GLY A 169 -28.78 8.60 -19.24
CA GLY A 169 -28.61 9.53 -20.37
C GLY A 169 -28.33 8.83 -21.70
N ASP A 170 -28.53 9.54 -22.81
CA ASP A 170 -28.15 9.07 -24.14
C ASP A 170 -26.70 9.47 -24.44
N GLU A 171 -25.74 8.60 -24.14
CA GLU A 171 -24.44 8.56 -24.84
C GLU A 171 -24.31 7.27 -25.66
#